data_AF-A0A818ITQ7-F1
#
_entry.id   AF-A0A818ITQ7-F1
#
_cell.length_a   1.000
_cell.length_b   1.000
_cell.length_c   1.000
_cell.angle_alpha   90.00
_cell.angle_beta   90.00
_cell.angle_gamma   90.00
#
_symmetry.space_group_name_H-M   'P 1'
#
loop_
_entity.id
_entity.type
_entity.pdbx_description
1 polymer ?
#
loop_
_entity_poly.entity_id
_entity_poly.type
_entity_poly.pdbx_seq_one_letter_code
_entity_poly.pdbx_strand_id
1 'polypeptide(L)'
;MAKANVGFVWSPRSNLELYGQTANVEAAKNNSVIIALAPDWSTTGSDGLLAELNFAATWNAGLEHPLFDDRTLVQMATTNAAKLVHLDKQLGSLQEGFLADVLVLNPTQLVQSNKDAYWTITHSTPEEVALVMVGGKPVYGDPTIMKQLTGMTTTLESIEICGVQKSISFVEEFGGKHTFHETETMLRAALRHWSRTLASLSDCGT
;
A
#
# COMPACT_ATOMS: atom_id res chain seq x y z
N MET A 1 19.24 -13.52 13.73
CA MET A 1 18.39 -12.33 13.53
C MET A 1 18.20 -11.55 14.82
N ALA A 2 17.39 -12.03 15.78
CA ALA A 2 17.15 -11.32 17.05
C ALA A 2 18.44 -10.94 17.81
N LYS A 3 19.36 -11.90 18.03
CA LYS A 3 20.66 -11.65 18.69
C LYS A 3 21.54 -10.58 17.99
N ALA A 4 21.35 -10.40 16.69
CA ALA A 4 22.09 -9.44 15.88
C ALA A 4 21.30 -8.14 15.64
N ASN A 5 20.11 -7.99 16.24
CA ASN A 5 19.18 -6.89 15.99
C ASN A 5 18.84 -6.70 14.50
N VAL A 6 18.66 -7.81 13.78
CA VAL A 6 18.27 -7.84 12.37
C VAL A 6 16.83 -8.30 12.25
N GLY A 7 16.01 -7.55 11.51
CA GLY A 7 14.68 -7.97 11.06
C GLY A 7 14.67 -8.41 9.60
N PHE A 8 13.49 -8.70 9.05
CA PHE A 8 13.33 -9.00 7.63
C PHE A 8 12.02 -8.44 7.07
N VAL A 9 11.98 -8.41 5.73
CA VAL A 9 10.80 -8.05 4.95
C VAL A 9 10.15 -9.34 4.45
N TRP A 10 8.89 -9.52 4.78
CA TRP A 10 8.06 -10.65 4.42
C TRP A 10 7.17 -10.30 3.23
N SER A 11 7.08 -11.23 2.28
CA SER A 11 6.31 -11.07 1.04
C SER A 11 5.47 -12.34 0.80
N PRO A 12 4.43 -12.57 1.62
CA PRO A 12 3.67 -13.81 1.62
C PRO A 12 3.11 -14.20 0.25
N ARG A 13 2.58 -13.25 -0.55
CA ARG A 13 1.98 -13.58 -1.85
C ARG A 13 3.02 -14.15 -2.80
N SER A 14 4.13 -13.43 -2.98
CA SER A 14 5.24 -13.85 -3.83
C SER A 14 5.86 -15.17 -3.38
N ASN A 15 6.02 -15.38 -2.06
CA ASN A 15 6.58 -16.62 -1.54
C ASN A 15 5.69 -17.84 -1.86
N LEU A 16 4.39 -17.72 -1.63
CA LEU A 16 3.45 -18.82 -1.89
C LEU A 16 3.31 -19.11 -3.38
N GLU A 17 3.26 -18.08 -4.22
CA GLU A 17 3.19 -18.23 -5.67
C GLU A 17 4.45 -18.93 -6.24
N LEU A 18 5.63 -18.57 -5.74
CA LEU A 18 6.89 -19.13 -6.24
C LEU A 18 7.23 -20.50 -5.65
N TYR A 19 6.94 -20.72 -4.37
CA TYR A 19 7.49 -21.84 -3.61
C TYR A 19 6.43 -22.75 -2.97
N GLY A 20 5.15 -22.39 -3.01
CA GLY A 20 4.07 -23.12 -2.32
C GLY A 20 4.14 -23.04 -0.79
N GLN A 21 5.08 -22.26 -0.24
CA GLN A 21 5.28 -22.06 1.20
C GLN A 21 5.86 -20.67 1.45
N THR A 22 5.77 -20.18 2.69
CA THR A 22 6.31 -18.86 3.08
C THR A 22 7.33 -18.96 4.22
N ALA A 23 7.97 -17.84 4.55
CA ALA A 23 8.93 -17.75 5.64
C ALA A 23 8.32 -18.28 6.96
N ASN A 24 9.17 -18.82 7.85
CA ASN A 24 8.73 -19.27 9.18
C ASN A 24 8.49 -18.05 10.11
N VAL A 25 7.38 -17.34 9.85
CA VAL A 25 7.00 -16.12 10.56
C VAL A 25 6.58 -16.38 12.00
N GLU A 26 6.13 -17.60 12.33
CA GLU A 26 5.87 -18.01 13.71
C GLU A 26 7.16 -18.04 14.54
N ALA A 27 8.22 -18.67 14.02
CA ALA A 27 9.51 -18.68 14.71
C ALA A 27 10.07 -17.26 14.86
N ALA A 28 9.90 -16.40 13.84
CA ALA A 28 10.29 -15.00 13.92
C ALA A 28 9.53 -14.24 15.01
N LYS A 29 8.20 -14.38 15.06
CA LYS A 29 7.33 -13.81 16.10
C LYS A 29 7.75 -14.28 17.50
N ASN A 30 7.92 -15.58 17.69
CA ASN A 30 8.28 -16.18 18.98
C ASN A 30 9.68 -15.75 19.48
N ASN A 31 10.55 -15.32 18.56
CA ASN A 31 11.88 -14.81 18.88
C ASN A 31 11.96 -13.27 18.85
N SER A 32 10.81 -12.57 18.80
CA SER A 32 10.75 -11.09 18.77
C SER A 32 11.59 -10.47 17.64
N VAL A 33 11.66 -11.14 16.49
CA VAL A 33 12.28 -10.59 15.28
C VAL A 33 11.33 -9.58 14.67
N ILE A 34 11.83 -8.40 14.31
CA ILE A 34 11.04 -7.38 13.61
C ILE A 34 10.72 -7.89 12.20
N ILE A 35 9.43 -7.87 11.85
CA ILE A 35 8.91 -8.26 10.55
C ILE A 35 8.30 -7.02 9.91
N ALA A 36 8.73 -6.68 8.70
CA ALA A 36 8.06 -5.73 7.83
C ALA A 36 7.38 -6.45 6.67
N LEU A 37 6.43 -5.80 6.00
CA LEU A 37 5.70 -6.36 4.86
C LEU A 37 6.08 -5.63 3.56
N ALA A 38 6.21 -6.36 2.45
CA ALA A 38 6.33 -5.77 1.13
C ALA A 38 5.73 -6.66 0.05
N PRO A 39 5.18 -6.09 -1.04
CA PRO A 39 4.57 -6.85 -2.11
C PRO A 39 5.55 -7.69 -2.95
N ASP A 40 6.86 -7.43 -2.87
CA ASP A 40 7.87 -7.98 -3.80
C ASP A 40 7.66 -7.50 -5.25
N TRP A 41 8.17 -8.23 -6.24
CA TRP A 41 8.10 -7.88 -7.66
C TRP A 41 6.75 -8.19 -8.34
N SER A 42 6.45 -7.44 -9.41
CA SER A 42 5.14 -7.37 -10.06
C SER A 42 4.61 -8.65 -10.71
N THR A 43 5.41 -9.73 -10.79
CA THR A 43 4.99 -10.95 -11.51
C THR A 43 4.32 -11.97 -10.58
N THR A 44 4.79 -12.05 -9.33
CA THR A 44 4.25 -12.98 -8.31
C THR A 44 3.83 -12.27 -7.03
N GLY A 45 4.19 -10.99 -6.89
CA GLY A 45 3.81 -10.12 -5.78
C GLY A 45 2.40 -9.55 -5.89
N SER A 46 2.02 -8.77 -4.89
CA SER A 46 0.79 -7.98 -4.92
C SER A 46 0.96 -6.67 -5.70
N ASP A 47 -0.14 -6.11 -6.19
CA ASP A 47 -0.18 -4.82 -6.90
C ASP A 47 0.21 -3.61 -6.03
N GLY A 48 0.39 -3.82 -4.73
CA GLY A 48 0.82 -2.80 -3.78
C GLY A 48 0.73 -3.29 -2.35
N LEU A 49 1.15 -2.43 -1.42
CA LEU A 49 1.21 -2.77 0.00
C LEU A 49 -0.18 -3.02 0.61
N LEU A 50 -1.22 -2.32 0.14
CA LEU A 50 -2.60 -2.54 0.60
C LEU A 50 -3.10 -3.95 0.22
N ALA A 51 -2.83 -4.38 -1.00
CA ALA A 51 -3.14 -5.74 -1.45
C ALA A 51 -2.30 -6.81 -0.73
N GLU A 52 -1.01 -6.53 -0.46
CA GLU A 52 -0.17 -7.46 0.33
C GLU A 52 -0.66 -7.58 1.78
N LEU A 53 -1.14 -6.49 2.39
CA LEU A 53 -1.76 -6.50 3.72
C LEU A 53 -3.01 -7.38 3.74
N ASN A 54 -3.89 -7.23 2.74
CA ASN A 54 -5.08 -8.06 2.58
C ASN A 54 -4.73 -9.53 2.41
N PHE A 55 -3.74 -9.82 1.56
CA PHE A 55 -3.25 -11.18 1.37
C PHE A 55 -2.69 -11.76 2.67
N ALA A 56 -1.86 -11.02 3.40
CA ALA A 56 -1.28 -11.46 4.67
C ALA A 56 -2.35 -11.71 5.74
N ALA A 57 -3.37 -10.84 5.83
CA ALA A 57 -4.49 -11.00 6.76
C ALA A 57 -5.33 -12.24 6.43
N THR A 58 -5.66 -12.42 5.16
CA THR A 58 -6.43 -13.58 4.66
C THR A 58 -5.66 -14.88 4.89
N TRP A 59 -4.37 -14.92 4.55
CA TRP A 59 -3.51 -16.07 4.80
C TRP A 59 -3.44 -16.41 6.29
N ASN A 60 -3.24 -15.41 7.14
CA ASN A 60 -3.16 -15.59 8.60
C ASN A 60 -4.47 -16.09 9.20
N ALA A 61 -5.61 -15.60 8.72
CA ALA A 61 -6.94 -16.05 9.16
C ALA A 61 -7.26 -17.49 8.71
N GLY A 62 -6.62 -17.98 7.64
CA GLY A 62 -6.76 -19.35 7.15
C GLY A 62 -5.98 -20.40 7.93
N LEU A 63 -5.10 -19.99 8.85
CA LEU A 63 -4.37 -20.91 9.73
C LEU A 63 -5.30 -21.48 10.82
N GLU A 64 -5.03 -22.71 11.26
CA GLU A 64 -5.74 -23.31 12.41
C GLU A 64 -5.65 -22.43 13.66
N HIS A 65 -4.48 -21.79 13.84
CA HIS A 65 -4.22 -20.82 14.88
C HIS A 65 -3.62 -19.56 14.25
N PRO A 66 -4.42 -18.51 14.03
CA PRO A 66 -3.92 -17.25 13.51
C PRO A 66 -2.75 -16.69 14.33
N LEU A 67 -1.68 -16.30 13.64
CA LEU A 67 -0.44 -15.86 14.27
C LEU A 67 -0.44 -14.38 14.63
N PHE A 68 -1.14 -13.54 13.88
CA PHE A 68 -1.13 -12.09 14.04
C PHE A 68 -2.56 -11.55 14.19
N ASP A 69 -2.71 -10.49 14.98
CA ASP A 69 -3.90 -9.64 14.89
C ASP A 69 -3.71 -8.59 13.78
N ASP A 70 -4.81 -7.97 13.34
CA ASP A 70 -4.76 -6.95 12.28
C ASP A 70 -3.84 -5.77 12.66
N ARG A 71 -3.81 -5.40 13.93
CA ARG A 71 -2.92 -4.36 14.44
C ARG A 71 -1.46 -4.70 14.21
N THR A 72 -1.04 -5.93 14.48
CA THR A 72 0.33 -6.38 14.26
C THR A 72 0.67 -6.35 12.76
N LEU A 73 -0.26 -6.75 11.88
CA LEU A 73 -0.06 -6.66 10.42
C LEU A 73 0.10 -5.21 9.95
N VAL A 74 -0.72 -4.28 10.45
CA VAL A 74 -0.56 -2.85 10.16
C VAL A 74 0.79 -2.32 10.66
N GLN A 75 1.26 -2.77 11.83
CA GLN A 75 2.60 -2.44 12.32
C GLN A 75 3.71 -2.94 11.40
N MET A 76 3.56 -4.12 10.78
CA MET A 76 4.52 -4.63 9.78
C MET A 76 4.63 -3.71 8.56
N ALA A 77 3.53 -3.11 8.13
CA ALA A 77 3.51 -2.18 7.00
C ALA A 77 3.91 -0.73 7.35
N THR A 78 3.96 -0.38 8.64
CA THR A 78 4.18 1.00 9.12
C THR A 78 5.39 1.11 10.05
N THR A 79 5.18 1.05 11.37
CA THR A 79 6.20 1.23 12.40
C THR A 79 7.41 0.29 12.25
N ASN A 80 7.19 -0.99 11.94
CA ASN A 80 8.28 -1.94 11.76
C ASN A 80 9.10 -1.62 10.52
N ALA A 81 8.43 -1.31 9.40
CA ALA A 81 9.10 -0.93 8.16
C ALA A 81 9.96 0.32 8.37
N ALA A 82 9.42 1.37 9.00
CA ALA A 82 10.14 2.59 9.33
C ALA A 82 11.37 2.31 10.21
N LYS A 83 11.24 1.42 11.20
CA LYS A 83 12.35 1.01 12.07
C LYS A 83 13.45 0.24 11.34
N LEU A 84 13.09 -0.65 10.41
CA LEU A 84 14.07 -1.41 9.62
C LEU A 84 14.88 -0.54 8.66
N VAL A 85 14.32 0.58 8.21
CA VAL A 85 15.03 1.56 7.36
C VAL A 85 15.60 2.74 8.15
N HIS A 86 15.57 2.70 9.48
CA HIS A 86 16.08 3.74 10.38
C HIS A 86 15.41 5.12 10.22
N LEU A 87 14.13 5.15 9.84
CA LEU A 87 13.31 6.35 9.72
C LEU A 87 12.19 6.41 10.76
N ASP A 88 12.24 5.57 11.81
CA ASP A 88 11.26 5.49 12.90
C ASP A 88 11.16 6.75 13.78
N LYS A 89 12.02 7.75 13.55
CA LYS A 89 11.95 9.08 14.16
C LYS A 89 11.29 10.14 13.26
N GLN A 90 10.88 9.76 12.05
CA GLN A 90 10.33 10.66 11.03
C GLN A 90 9.04 10.12 10.41
N LEU A 91 8.86 8.79 10.39
CA LEU A 91 7.81 8.09 9.63
C LEU A 91 7.23 6.90 10.41
N GLY A 92 6.13 6.37 9.91
CA GLY A 92 5.51 5.12 10.40
C GLY A 92 4.59 5.29 11.60
N SER A 93 4.39 6.51 12.11
CA SER A 93 3.45 6.83 13.19
C SER A 93 2.89 8.23 13.03
N LEU A 94 1.63 8.42 13.42
CA LEU A 94 1.00 9.74 13.50
C LEU A 94 1.38 10.39 14.83
N GLN A 95 2.45 11.19 14.81
CA GLN A 95 3.02 11.85 15.98
C GLN A 95 3.48 13.28 15.62
N GLU A 96 3.47 14.18 16.60
CA GLU A 96 4.01 15.52 16.41
C GLU A 96 5.50 15.46 16.03
N GLY A 97 5.89 16.25 15.03
CA GLY A 97 7.25 16.28 14.49
C GLY A 97 7.55 15.22 13.43
N PHE A 98 6.63 14.30 13.13
CA PHE A 98 6.77 13.33 12.04
C PHE A 98 6.28 13.92 10.72
N LEU A 99 6.74 13.36 9.60
CA LEU A 99 6.22 13.69 8.27
C LEU A 99 4.74 13.31 8.21
N ALA A 100 3.94 14.15 7.56
CA ALA A 100 2.52 13.90 7.34
C ALA A 100 2.31 12.94 6.14
N ASP A 101 2.83 11.73 6.30
CA ASP A 101 2.63 10.59 5.41
C ASP A 101 1.39 9.84 5.90
N VAL A 102 0.25 10.07 5.24
CA VAL A 102 -1.07 9.69 5.74
C VAL A 102 -1.84 8.95 4.67
N LEU A 103 -2.45 7.83 5.06
CA LEU A 103 -3.49 7.13 4.32
C LEU A 103 -4.83 7.37 5.03
N VAL A 104 -5.84 7.79 4.27
CA VAL A 104 -7.23 7.85 4.72
C VAL A 104 -8.04 6.87 3.88
N LEU A 105 -8.80 6.03 4.57
CA LEU A 105 -9.69 5.05 3.97
C LEU A 105 -11.14 5.45 4.24
N ASN A 106 -11.98 5.29 3.23
CA ASN A 106 -13.42 5.45 3.33
C ASN A 106 -14.08 4.13 2.92
N PRO A 107 -14.17 3.15 3.84
CA PRO A 107 -14.72 1.83 3.51
C PRO A 107 -16.21 1.97 3.22
N THR A 108 -16.59 1.77 1.96
CA THR A 108 -17.99 1.96 1.52
C THR A 108 -18.80 0.66 1.61
N GLN A 109 -18.14 -0.49 1.68
CA GLN A 109 -18.78 -1.81 1.68
C GLN A 109 -18.49 -2.65 2.94
N LEU A 110 -17.53 -2.23 3.77
CA LEU A 110 -16.94 -3.07 4.82
C LEU A 110 -17.15 -2.58 6.25
N VAL A 111 -18.06 -1.62 6.50
CA VAL A 111 -18.40 -1.23 7.89
C VAL A 111 -19.24 -2.35 8.53
N GLN A 112 -18.55 -3.39 8.96
CA GLN A 112 -19.10 -4.42 9.84
C GLN A 112 -19.04 -3.87 11.27
N SER A 113 -20.20 -3.85 11.94
CA SER A 113 -20.35 -3.25 13.28
C SER A 113 -19.47 -3.87 14.36
N ASN A 114 -18.84 -5.02 14.09
CA ASN A 114 -17.95 -5.75 14.99
C ASN A 114 -16.46 -5.68 14.58
N LYS A 115 -16.09 -4.87 13.60
CA LYS A 115 -14.71 -4.72 13.14
C LYS A 115 -14.14 -3.35 13.51
N ASP A 116 -12.85 -3.32 13.86
CA ASP A 116 -12.15 -2.09 14.23
C ASP A 116 -11.40 -1.48 13.03
N ALA A 117 -10.77 -0.32 13.26
CA ALA A 117 -10.03 0.39 12.22
C ALA A 117 -8.81 -0.39 11.70
N TYR A 118 -8.20 -1.28 12.49
CA TYR A 118 -7.08 -2.09 12.02
C TYR A 118 -7.56 -3.14 11.03
N TRP A 119 -8.69 -3.79 11.32
CA TRP A 119 -9.34 -4.70 10.38
C TRP A 119 -9.71 -3.98 9.07
N THR A 120 -10.23 -2.75 9.14
CA THR A 120 -10.48 -1.95 7.93
C THR A 120 -9.21 -1.77 7.09
N ILE A 121 -8.09 -1.37 7.70
CA ILE A 121 -6.83 -1.16 6.96
C ILE A 121 -6.35 -2.45 6.29
N THR A 122 -6.49 -3.60 6.95
CA THR A 122 -6.05 -4.88 6.40
C THR A 122 -7.00 -5.45 5.35
N HIS A 123 -8.24 -4.98 5.27
CA HIS A 123 -9.25 -5.55 4.35
C HIS A 123 -9.73 -4.57 3.27
N SER A 124 -9.27 -3.32 3.30
CA SER A 124 -9.63 -2.32 2.29
C SER A 124 -9.00 -2.58 0.93
N THR A 125 -9.69 -2.09 -0.10
CA THR A 125 -9.29 -2.16 -1.51
C THR A 125 -8.88 -0.79 -2.05
N PRO A 126 -8.17 -0.71 -3.19
CA PRO A 126 -7.65 0.55 -3.74
C PRO A 126 -8.71 1.62 -4.02
N GLU A 127 -9.93 1.23 -4.35
CA GLU A 127 -11.07 2.14 -4.55
C GLU A 127 -11.58 2.78 -3.25
N GLU A 128 -11.31 2.18 -2.09
CA GLU A 128 -11.66 2.72 -0.77
C GLU A 128 -10.65 3.75 -0.25
N VAL A 129 -9.53 3.95 -0.96
CA VAL A 129 -8.54 4.98 -0.61
C VAL A 129 -9.11 6.37 -0.89
N ALA A 130 -9.38 7.12 0.17
CA ALA A 130 -9.95 8.46 0.09
C ALA A 130 -8.88 9.55 -0.05
N LEU A 131 -7.70 9.34 0.54
CA LEU A 131 -6.58 10.27 0.48
C LEU A 131 -5.26 9.56 0.78
N VAL A 132 -4.23 9.92 0.02
CA VAL A 132 -2.82 9.67 0.32
C VAL A 132 -2.13 11.02 0.35
N MET A 133 -1.41 11.28 1.44
CA MET A 133 -0.50 12.40 1.58
C MET A 133 0.93 11.91 1.77
N VAL A 134 1.88 12.64 1.19
CA VAL A 134 3.32 12.42 1.38
C VAL A 134 3.93 13.76 1.81
N GLY A 135 4.59 13.79 2.96
CA GLY A 135 5.15 15.02 3.55
C GLY A 135 4.12 16.13 3.75
N GLY A 136 2.84 15.79 3.95
CA GLY A 136 1.74 16.74 4.08
C GLY A 136 1.16 17.26 2.76
N LYS A 137 1.63 16.76 1.61
CA LYS A 137 1.07 17.09 0.30
C LYS A 137 0.08 16.02 -0.15
N PRO A 138 -1.16 16.36 -0.51
CA PRO A 138 -2.10 15.43 -1.15
C PRO A 138 -1.57 14.97 -2.51
N VAL A 139 -1.42 13.67 -2.71
CA VAL A 139 -0.89 13.09 -3.97
C VAL A 139 -1.91 12.25 -4.73
N TYR A 140 -2.83 11.58 -4.03
CA TYR A 140 -3.85 10.72 -4.62
C TYR A 140 -5.08 10.67 -3.71
N GLY A 141 -6.28 10.58 -4.27
CA GLY A 141 -7.49 10.40 -3.46
C GLY A 141 -8.78 10.72 -4.20
N ASP A 142 -9.85 10.86 -3.42
CA ASP A 142 -11.16 11.24 -3.96
C ASP A 142 -11.14 12.66 -4.52
N PRO A 143 -11.76 12.92 -5.69
CA PRO A 143 -11.66 14.21 -6.37
C PRO A 143 -12.09 15.41 -5.51
N THR A 144 -13.15 15.24 -4.70
CA THR A 144 -13.64 16.30 -3.81
C THR A 144 -12.64 16.63 -2.71
N ILE A 145 -12.01 15.62 -2.10
CA ILE A 145 -11.00 15.80 -1.04
C ILE A 145 -9.76 16.44 -1.63
N MET A 146 -9.26 15.92 -2.76
CA MET A 146 -8.07 16.43 -3.44
C MET A 146 -8.25 17.92 -3.78
N LYS A 147 -9.37 18.30 -4.40
CA LYS A 147 -9.66 19.71 -4.75
C LYS A 147 -9.71 20.64 -3.53
N GLN A 148 -10.18 20.16 -2.38
CA GLN A 148 -10.23 20.94 -1.15
C GLN A 148 -8.84 21.18 -0.56
N LEU A 149 -7.96 20.16 -0.62
CA LEU A 149 -6.65 20.21 0.04
C LEU A 149 -5.54 20.82 -0.83
N THR A 150 -5.58 20.67 -2.15
CA THR A 150 -4.55 21.23 -3.04
C THR A 150 -4.83 22.67 -3.48
N GLY A 151 -6.09 23.11 -3.40
CA GLY A 151 -6.51 24.44 -3.87
C GLY A 151 -6.66 24.52 -5.39
N MET A 152 -6.93 25.73 -5.90
CA MET A 152 -7.31 25.92 -7.32
C MET A 152 -6.13 25.94 -8.30
N THR A 153 -4.90 26.05 -7.83
CA THR A 153 -3.71 26.21 -8.68
C THR A 153 -3.03 24.89 -9.04
N THR A 154 -3.28 23.83 -8.26
CA THR A 154 -2.72 22.51 -8.52
C THR A 154 -3.44 21.83 -9.67
N THR A 155 -2.67 21.32 -10.63
CA THR A 155 -3.21 20.51 -11.73
C THR A 155 -3.48 19.09 -11.23
N LEU A 156 -4.77 18.73 -11.17
CA LEU A 156 -5.21 17.38 -10.85
C LEU A 156 -5.61 16.65 -12.13
N GLU A 157 -5.18 15.39 -12.26
CA GLU A 157 -5.61 14.49 -13.33
C GLU A 157 -6.58 13.45 -12.79
N SER A 158 -7.61 13.14 -13.57
CA SER A 158 -8.58 12.10 -13.24
C SER A 158 -8.08 10.74 -13.70
N ILE A 159 -8.15 9.75 -12.82
CA ILE A 159 -7.91 8.35 -13.14
C ILE A 159 -9.06 7.50 -12.61
N GLU A 160 -9.32 6.37 -13.24
CA GLU A 160 -10.34 5.42 -12.77
C GLU A 160 -9.67 4.21 -12.13
N ILE A 161 -10.04 3.90 -10.89
CA ILE A 161 -9.57 2.75 -10.13
C ILE A 161 -10.81 1.92 -9.78
N CYS A 162 -10.92 0.74 -10.37
CA CYS A 162 -12.02 -0.20 -10.13
C CYS A 162 -13.42 0.42 -10.26
N GLY A 163 -13.61 1.26 -11.29
CA GLY A 163 -14.87 1.97 -11.56
C GLY A 163 -15.11 3.21 -10.69
N VAL A 164 -14.20 3.53 -9.76
CA VAL A 164 -14.26 4.74 -8.94
C VAL A 164 -13.30 5.78 -9.49
N GLN A 165 -13.81 6.99 -9.70
CA GLN A 165 -13.00 8.12 -10.12
C GLN A 165 -12.13 8.63 -8.96
N LYS A 166 -10.84 8.81 -9.26
CA LYS A 166 -9.82 9.31 -8.35
C LYS A 166 -9.07 10.47 -8.99
N SER A 167 -8.39 11.25 -8.18
CA SER A 167 -7.53 12.34 -8.64
C SER A 167 -6.10 12.14 -8.16
N ILE A 168 -5.14 12.46 -9.03
CA ILE A 168 -3.71 12.45 -8.73
C ILE A 168 -3.12 13.84 -8.92
N SER A 169 -2.17 14.20 -8.06
CA SER A 169 -1.28 15.35 -8.23
C SER A 169 0.07 14.86 -8.74
N PHE A 170 0.22 14.77 -10.07
CA PHE A 170 1.38 14.11 -10.69
C PHE A 170 2.53 15.09 -10.98
N VAL A 171 2.23 16.23 -11.59
CA VAL A 171 3.23 17.20 -12.06
C VAL A 171 3.96 17.87 -10.89
N GLU A 172 3.23 18.27 -9.85
CA GLU A 172 3.79 19.03 -8.73
C GLU A 172 4.65 18.17 -7.79
N GLU A 173 4.33 16.89 -7.66
CA GLU A 173 5.06 15.99 -6.76
C GLU A 173 6.33 15.42 -7.40
N PHE A 174 6.26 15.02 -8.68
CA PHE A 174 7.40 14.38 -9.35
C PHE A 174 8.29 15.34 -10.14
N GLY A 175 8.01 16.65 -10.08
CA GLY A 175 8.75 17.68 -10.85
C GLY A 175 8.72 17.41 -12.37
N GLY A 176 7.70 16.68 -12.82
CA GLY A 176 7.59 16.19 -14.18
C GLY A 176 7.28 17.32 -15.16
N LYS A 177 7.85 17.26 -16.36
CA LYS A 177 7.41 18.10 -17.48
C LYS A 177 6.13 17.57 -18.14
N HIS A 178 5.75 16.35 -17.80
CA HIS A 178 4.68 15.61 -18.43
C HIS A 178 3.58 15.30 -17.43
N THR A 179 2.35 15.34 -17.92
CA THR A 179 1.20 14.87 -17.14
C THR A 179 1.22 13.34 -17.05
N PHE A 180 0.42 12.77 -16.15
CA PHE A 180 0.22 11.33 -16.06
C PHE A 180 -0.34 10.76 -17.36
N HIS A 181 -1.33 11.41 -17.96
CA HIS A 181 -1.89 11.01 -19.26
C HIS A 181 -0.85 11.02 -20.40
N GLU A 182 0.00 12.05 -20.45
CA GLU A 182 1.11 12.10 -21.41
C GLU A 182 2.10 10.96 -21.18
N THR A 183 2.44 10.71 -19.92
CA THR A 183 3.33 9.61 -19.51
C THR A 183 2.77 8.26 -19.90
N GLU A 184 1.49 7.99 -19.65
CA GLU A 184 0.81 6.77 -20.09
C GLU A 184 0.84 6.62 -21.61
N THR A 185 0.56 7.70 -22.34
CA THR A 185 0.54 7.68 -23.81
C THR A 185 1.93 7.33 -24.36
N MET A 186 2.98 7.93 -23.80
CA MET A 186 4.37 7.64 -24.15
C MET A 186 4.72 6.17 -23.86
N LEU A 187 4.36 5.66 -22.68
CA LEU A 187 4.61 4.27 -22.29
C LEU A 187 3.85 3.28 -23.18
N ARG A 188 2.57 3.54 -23.49
CA ARG A 188 1.78 2.70 -24.40
C ARG A 188 2.39 2.66 -25.79
N ALA A 189 2.88 3.79 -26.31
CA ALA A 189 3.55 3.83 -27.60
C ALA A 189 4.85 3.01 -27.59
N ALA A 190 5.67 3.14 -26.54
CA ALA A 190 6.91 2.38 -26.39
C ALA A 190 6.67 0.87 -26.27
N LEU A 191 5.69 0.44 -25.48
CA LEU A 191 5.38 -0.98 -25.25
C LEU A 191 4.82 -1.68 -26.50
N ARG A 192 4.10 -0.95 -27.36
CA ARG A 192 3.60 -1.49 -28.64
C ARG A 192 4.73 -1.98 -29.55
N HIS A 193 5.92 -1.38 -29.47
CA HIS A 193 7.09 -1.86 -30.22
C HIS A 193 7.47 -3.31 -29.85
N TRP A 194 7.11 -3.74 -28.63
CA TRP A 194 7.36 -5.07 -28.09
C TRP A 194 6.11 -5.96 -28.09
N SER A 195 5.03 -5.55 -28.78
CA SER A 195 3.73 -6.23 -28.74
C SER A 195 3.17 -6.40 -27.32
N ARG A 196 3.43 -5.43 -26.45
CA ARG A 196 2.93 -5.39 -25.06
C ARG A 196 1.96 -4.23 -24.86
N THR A 197 1.09 -4.38 -23.87
CA THR A 197 0.19 -3.34 -23.39
C THR A 197 0.55 -2.94 -21.97
N LEU A 198 0.25 -1.70 -21.60
CA LEU A 198 0.34 -1.27 -20.21
C LEU A 198 -0.65 -2.11 -19.36
N ALA A 199 -0.23 -2.52 -18.18
CA ALA A 199 -1.10 -3.18 -17.21
C ALA A 199 -2.23 -2.22 -16.75
N SER A 200 -3.28 -2.78 -16.13
CA SER A 200 -4.26 -1.97 -15.40
C SER A 200 -3.58 -1.28 -14.21
N LEU A 201 -4.19 -0.20 -13.72
CA LEU A 201 -3.68 0.52 -12.55
C LEU A 201 -3.93 -0.23 -11.23
N SER A 202 -4.84 -1.20 -11.24
CA SER A 202 -5.16 -2.07 -10.12
C SER A 202 -5.76 -3.39 -10.62
N ASP A 203 -5.52 -4.48 -9.91
CA ASP A 203 -6.32 -5.69 -9.94
C ASP A 203 -7.57 -5.46 -9.08
N CYS A 204 -8.73 -5.46 -9.73
CA CYS A 204 -10.00 -5.07 -9.12
C CYS A 204 -10.84 -6.26 -8.64
N GLY A 205 -10.29 -7.48 -8.67
CA GLY A 205 -10.99 -8.70 -8.25
C GLY A 205 -12.30 -8.93 -9.03
N THR A 206 -12.28 -9.79 -10.05
CA THR A 206 -13.53 -10.23 -10.70
C THR A 206 -14.31 -11.21 -9.85
#